data_AF-A0A816HKH0-F1
#
_entry.id   AF-A0A816HKH0-F1
#
_cell.length_a   1.000
_cell.length_b   1.000
_cell.length_c   1.000
_cell.angle_alpha   90.00
_cell.angle_beta   90.00
_cell.angle_gamma   90.00
#
_symmetry.space_group_name_H-M   'P 1'
#
loop_
_entity.id
_entity.type
_entity.pdbx_description
1 polymer ?
#
loop_
_entity_poly.entity_id
_entity_poly.type
_entity_poly.pdbx_seq_one_letter_code
_entity_poly.pdbx_strand_id
1 'polypeptide(L)'
;MGKKLQQSRLKQKFSRTSTKEGGTVKIFGDELNPSIPYKTFLLSLNDTAEWVVKEMLNKYGMKYEHPITYCLSQIILPPYNQMDNKSIKQVILHDKECPLHIYLNHIQKNQ
;
A
#
# COMPACT_ATOMS: atom_id res chain seq x y z
N MET A 1 15.51 -14.07 23.71
CA MET A 1 14.12 -13.55 23.66
C MET A 1 14.02 -12.49 22.56
N GLY A 2 13.83 -12.89 21.30
CA GLY A 2 13.61 -11.94 20.21
C GLY A 2 12.12 -11.63 20.13
N LYS A 3 11.68 -10.49 20.69
CA LYS A 3 10.31 -10.02 20.50
C LYS A 3 10.09 -9.86 19.00
N LYS A 4 9.30 -10.74 18.38
CA LYS A 4 8.70 -10.49 17.07
C LYS A 4 7.94 -9.17 17.22
N LEU A 5 8.50 -8.07 16.72
CA LEU A 5 7.75 -6.83 16.56
C LEU A 5 6.47 -7.24 15.80
N GLN A 6 5.31 -7.03 16.41
CA GLN A 6 4.04 -7.13 15.70
C GLN A 6 4.05 -6.00 14.68
N GLN A 7 4.54 -6.28 13.47
CA GLN A 7 4.50 -5.34 12.36
C GLN A 7 3.06 -5.23 11.88
N SER A 8 2.41 -4.09 12.12
CA SER A 8 1.06 -3.82 11.62
C SER A 8 1.13 -3.54 10.11
N ARG A 9 0.20 -4.12 9.35
CA ARG A 9 0.27 -4.18 7.88
C ARG A 9 -0.75 -3.24 7.26
N LEU A 10 -0.27 -2.23 6.53
CA LEU A 10 -1.11 -1.39 5.70
C LEU A 10 -1.29 -2.04 4.33
N LYS A 11 -2.51 -2.04 3.78
CA LYS A 11 -2.79 -2.68 2.49
C LYS A 11 -3.13 -1.62 1.45
N GLN A 12 -2.39 -1.55 0.36
CA GLN A 12 -2.66 -0.63 -0.74
C GLN A 12 -3.47 -1.30 -1.85
N LYS A 13 -4.47 -0.56 -2.39
CA LYS A 13 -5.19 -0.91 -3.63
C LYS A 13 -5.25 0.29 -4.57
N PHE A 14 -4.87 0.07 -5.82
CA PHE A 14 -4.93 1.08 -6.88
C PHE A 14 -6.34 1.15 -7.49
N SER A 15 -6.84 2.38 -7.68
CA SER A 15 -7.97 2.65 -8.55
C SER A 15 -7.47 2.77 -10.00
N ARG A 16 -8.32 2.49 -10.99
CA ARG A 16 -8.02 2.58 -12.44
C ARG A 16 -7.61 3.98 -12.94
N THR A 17 -7.52 4.98 -12.08
CA THR A 17 -7.15 6.36 -12.41
C THR A 17 -5.65 6.64 -12.31
N SER A 18 -4.81 5.61 -12.17
CA SER A 18 -3.35 5.76 -12.21
C SER A 18 -2.88 6.15 -13.61
N THR A 19 -2.37 7.37 -13.79
CA THR A 19 -1.71 7.84 -15.00
C THR A 19 -0.19 7.60 -14.91
N LYS A 20 0.55 7.89 -15.98
CA LYS A 20 2.03 7.80 -15.98
C LYS A 20 2.71 8.80 -15.03
N GLU A 21 1.99 9.82 -14.57
CA GLU A 21 2.54 10.88 -13.70
C GLU A 21 2.19 10.68 -12.22
N GLY A 22 1.17 9.88 -11.92
CA GLY A 22 0.70 9.66 -10.56
C GLY A 22 -0.61 8.88 -10.51
N GLY A 23 -1.16 8.70 -9.31
CA GLY A 23 -2.44 8.02 -9.17
C GLY A 23 -3.10 8.23 -7.81
N THR A 24 -4.43 8.18 -7.83
CA THR A 24 -5.23 8.13 -6.61
C THR A 24 -5.30 6.69 -6.11
N VAL A 25 -4.82 6.47 -4.90
CA VAL A 25 -4.67 5.13 -4.31
C VAL A 25 -5.37 5.07 -2.96
N LYS A 26 -6.05 3.94 -2.68
CA LYS A 26 -6.63 3.68 -1.35
C LYS A 26 -5.66 2.85 -0.54
N ILE A 27 -5.26 3.37 0.62
CA ILE A 27 -4.46 2.64 1.60
C ILE A 27 -5.39 2.25 2.75
N PHE A 28 -5.56 0.96 2.93
CA PHE A 28 -6.35 0.36 4.00
C PHE A 28 -5.47 0.23 5.25
N GLY A 29 -5.96 0.80 6.33
CA GLY A 29 -5.38 0.77 7.67
C GLY A 29 -6.45 0.35 8.68
N ASP A 30 -7.27 -0.63 8.33
CA ASP A 30 -8.27 -1.23 9.21
C ASP A 30 -7.66 -1.76 10.52
N GLU A 31 -6.39 -2.20 10.46
CA GLU A 31 -5.58 -2.57 11.63
C GLU A 31 -5.22 -1.37 12.52
N LEU A 32 -5.22 -0.15 11.99
CA LEU A 32 -4.95 1.08 12.74
C LEU A 32 -6.22 1.64 13.37
N ASN A 33 -7.29 1.75 12.56
CA ASN A 33 -8.57 2.27 13.00
C ASN A 33 -9.71 1.62 12.19
N PRO A 34 -10.44 0.66 12.77
CA PRO A 34 -11.50 -0.05 12.07
C PRO A 34 -12.70 0.85 11.71
N SER A 35 -12.92 1.97 12.42
CA SER A 35 -13.99 2.92 12.11
C SER A 35 -13.72 3.74 10.84
N ILE A 36 -12.45 3.94 10.49
CA ILE A 36 -12.03 4.62 9.26
C ILE A 36 -11.02 3.70 8.55
N PRO A 37 -11.49 2.68 7.81
CA PRO A 37 -10.65 1.56 7.40
C PRO A 37 -9.68 1.89 6.26
N TYR A 38 -9.82 3.04 5.59
CA TYR A 38 -8.89 3.47 4.56
C TYR A 38 -8.78 5.00 4.51
N LYS A 39 -7.66 5.47 3.95
CA LYS A 39 -7.51 6.83 3.44
C LYS A 39 -7.09 6.81 1.99
N THR A 40 -7.41 7.90 1.30
CA THR A 40 -7.05 8.11 -0.10
C THR A 40 -5.81 8.99 -0.17
N PHE A 41 -4.87 8.60 -1.02
CA PHE A 41 -3.60 9.29 -1.26
C PHE A 41 -3.45 9.58 -2.74
N LEU A 42 -2.82 10.71 -3.05
CA LEU A 42 -2.25 10.96 -4.36
C LEU A 42 -0.79 10.54 -4.28
N LEU A 43 -0.40 9.52 -5.05
CA LEU A 43 0.97 9.04 -5.12
C LEU A 43 1.61 9.37 -6.47
N SER A 44 2.88 9.73 -6.43
CA SER A 44 3.78 9.85 -7.58
C SER A 44 4.58 8.56 -7.80
N LEU A 45 5.35 8.49 -8.89
CA LEU A 45 6.30 7.40 -9.14
C LEU A 45 7.49 7.37 -8.17
N ASN A 46 7.73 8.46 -7.45
CA ASN A 46 8.88 8.65 -6.57
C ASN A 46 8.51 8.51 -5.08
N ASP A 47 7.22 8.37 -4.77
CA ASP A 47 6.76 8.24 -3.40
C ASP A 47 7.07 6.84 -2.89
N THR A 48 7.84 6.77 -1.82
CA THR A 48 8.31 5.51 -1.23
C THR A 48 7.30 4.91 -0.26
N ALA A 49 7.39 3.60 -0.03
CA ALA A 49 6.56 2.91 0.96
C ALA A 49 6.70 3.54 2.37
N GLU A 50 7.93 3.92 2.76
CA GLU A 50 8.20 4.62 4.02
C GLU A 50 7.42 5.94 4.12
N TRP A 51 7.40 6.72 3.04
CA TRP A 51 6.66 7.98 3.00
C TRP A 51 5.15 7.75 3.14
N VAL A 52 4.60 6.75 2.44
CA VAL A 52 3.18 6.39 2.53
C VAL A 52 2.80 5.96 3.95
N VAL A 53 3.63 5.15 4.60
CA VAL A 53 3.42 4.73 6.00
C VAL A 53 3.39 5.94 6.94
N LYS A 54 4.38 6.83 6.84
CA LYS A 54 4.45 8.06 7.65
C LYS A 54 3.19 8.92 7.48
N GLU A 55 2.79 9.17 6.24
CA GLU A 55 1.61 9.96 5.96
C GLU A 55 0.31 9.28 6.42
N MET A 56 0.26 7.95 6.40
CA MET A 56 -0.87 7.20 6.96
C MET A 56 -0.96 7.37 8.48
N LEU A 57 0.13 7.18 9.20
CA LEU A 57 0.18 7.40 10.65
C LEU A 57 -0.22 8.84 10.99
N ASN A 58 0.29 9.84 10.26
CA ASN A 58 -0.06 11.24 10.42
C ASN A 58 -1.57 11.48 10.25
N LYS A 59 -2.18 10.94 9.19
CA LYS A 59 -3.62 11.10 8.90
C LYS A 59 -4.55 10.39 9.90
N TYR A 60 -4.04 9.41 10.65
CA TYR A 60 -4.75 8.79 11.77
C TYR A 60 -4.42 9.42 13.13
N GLY A 61 -3.60 10.48 13.17
CA GLY A 61 -3.23 11.16 14.42
C GLY A 61 -2.11 10.45 15.21
N MET A 62 -1.46 9.44 14.62
CA MET A 62 -0.39 8.64 15.25
C MET A 62 1.01 9.16 14.89
N LYS A 63 1.21 10.47 14.95
CA LYS A 63 2.48 11.14 14.56
C LYS A 63 3.70 10.77 15.40
N TYR A 64 3.50 10.13 16.56
CA TYR A 64 4.57 9.70 17.47
C TYR A 64 4.94 8.23 17.33
N GLU A 65 4.18 7.47 16.54
CA GLU A 65 4.49 6.07 16.25
C GLU A 65 5.71 5.98 15.32
N HIS A 66 6.55 4.97 15.55
CA HIS A 66 7.75 4.77 14.74
C HIS A 66 7.39 4.07 13.42
N PRO A 67 7.65 4.65 12.24
CA PRO A 67 7.28 4.06 10.95
C PRO A 67 7.86 2.67 10.70
N ILE A 68 9.01 2.36 11.32
CA ILE A 68 9.70 1.05 11.20
C ILE A 68 8.91 -0.12 11.81
N THR A 69 7.89 0.17 12.64
CA THR A 69 7.01 -0.86 13.19
C THR A 69 5.84 -1.19 12.26
N TYR A 70 5.74 -0.51 11.11
CA TYR A 70 4.69 -0.72 10.11
C TYR A 70 5.32 -1.07 8.77
N CYS A 71 4.57 -1.80 7.94
CA CYS A 71 4.96 -2.03 6.55
C CYS A 71 3.77 -1.81 5.62
N LEU A 72 4.09 -1.44 4.37
CA LEU A 72 3.11 -1.32 3.31
C LEU A 72 3.07 -2.61 2.50
N SER A 73 1.88 -3.14 2.30
CA SER A 73 1.62 -4.32 1.50
C SER A 73 0.73 -3.98 0.32
N GLN A 74 1.17 -4.31 -0.89
CA GLN A 74 0.44 -4.08 -2.10
C GLN A 74 -0.41 -5.29 -2.47
N ILE A 75 -1.71 -5.07 -2.69
CA ILE A 75 -2.63 -6.09 -3.18
C ILE A 75 -2.86 -5.87 -4.66
N ILE A 76 -2.43 -6.82 -5.48
CA ILE A 76 -2.63 -6.85 -6.92
C ILE A 76 -3.84 -7.73 -7.19
N LEU A 77 -4.93 -7.10 -7.64
CA LEU A 77 -6.15 -7.79 -8.04
C LEU A 77 -6.05 -8.20 -9.51
N PRO A 78 -6.51 -9.42 -9.86
CA PRO A 78 -6.60 -9.83 -11.26
C PRO A 78 -7.60 -8.95 -12.02
N PRO A 79 -7.53 -8.94 -13.37
CA PRO A 79 -8.61 -8.38 -14.18
C PRO A 79 -9.93 -9.07 -13.83
N TYR A 80 -11.04 -8.33 -13.87
CA TYR A 80 -12.38 -8.80 -13.51
C TYR A 80 -12.79 -10.12 -14.20
N ASN A 81 -12.24 -10.39 -15.39
CA ASN A 81 -12.54 -11.58 -16.18
C ASN A 81 -11.84 -12.87 -15.69
N GLN A 82 -10.97 -12.78 -14.68
CA GLN A 82 -10.24 -13.90 -14.08
C GLN A 82 -10.32 -13.84 -12.55
N MET A 83 -11.51 -13.55 -12.02
CA MET A 83 -11.74 -13.36 -10.59
C MET A 83 -11.80 -14.69 -9.82
N ASP A 84 -10.80 -15.56 -10.01
CA ASP A 84 -10.54 -16.67 -9.10
C ASP A 84 -9.75 -16.14 -7.90
N ASN A 85 -10.26 -16.33 -6.68
CA ASN A 85 -9.61 -15.91 -5.43
C ASN A 85 -8.15 -16.40 -5.28
N LYS A 86 -7.74 -17.41 -6.06
CA LYS A 86 -6.36 -17.92 -6.13
C LYS A 86 -5.35 -16.97 -6.79
N SER A 87 -5.80 -15.94 -7.50
CA SER A 87 -4.93 -15.06 -8.29
C SER A 87 -4.61 -13.71 -7.64
N ILE A 88 -5.19 -13.42 -6.47
CA ILE A 88 -4.85 -12.21 -5.70
C ILE A 88 -3.41 -12.35 -5.20
N LYS A 89 -2.52 -11.48 -5.69
CA LYS A 89 -1.13 -11.45 -5.23
C LYS A 89 -0.96 -10.36 -4.18
N GLN A 90 -0.36 -10.73 -3.06
CA GLN A 90 0.04 -9.79 -2.00
C GLN A 90 1.56 -9.73 -1.93
N VAL A 91 2.10 -8.52 -1.97
CA VAL A 91 3.54 -8.25 -1.85
C VAL A 91 3.75 -7.29 -0.68
N ILE A 92 4.76 -7.52 0.15
CA ILE A 92 5.20 -6.55 1.16
C ILE A 92 6.31 -5.72 0.52
N LEU A 93 6.14 -4.40 0.54
CA LEU A 93 7.10 -3.47 -0.04
C LEU A 93 8.16 -3.10 0.98
N HIS A 94 9.41 -2.99 0.52
CA HIS A 94 10.52 -2.44 1.29
C HIS A 94 10.41 -0.91 1.37
N ASP A 95 10.95 -0.32 2.42
CA ASP A 95 10.82 1.11 2.74
C ASP A 95 11.19 2.07 1.59
N LYS A 96 12.18 1.69 0.78
CA LYS A 96 12.69 2.49 -0.35
C LYS A 96 12.01 2.19 -1.68
N GLU A 97 11.11 1.22 -1.71
CA GLU A 97 10.37 0.88 -2.92
C GLU A 97 9.24 1.87 -3.18
N CYS A 98 9.01 2.19 -4.45
CA CYS A 98 7.94 3.09 -4.87
C CYS A 98 6.71 2.26 -5.27
N PRO A 99 5.59 2.31 -4.52
CA PRO A 99 4.46 1.41 -4.72
C PRO A 99 3.80 1.59 -6.10
N LEU A 100 3.67 2.84 -6.58
CA LEU A 100 3.08 3.11 -7.89
C LEU A 100 4.00 2.63 -9.03
N HIS A 101 5.31 2.78 -8.88
CA HIS A 101 6.28 2.28 -9.88
C HIS A 101 6.20 0.75 -10.01
N ILE A 102 6.17 0.05 -8.87
CA ILE A 102 6.03 -1.41 -8.83
C ILE A 102 4.72 -1.87 -9.44
N TYR A 103 3.61 -1.20 -9.11
CA TYR A 103 2.31 -1.48 -9.70
C TYR A 103 2.30 -1.36 -11.23
N LEU A 104 2.84 -0.27 -11.78
CA LEU A 104 2.86 -0.05 -13.23
C LEU A 104 3.73 -1.08 -13.95
N ASN A 105 4.91 -1.42 -13.40
CA ASN A 105 5.76 -2.47 -13.95
C ASN A 105 5.05 -3.84 -13.95
N HIS A 106 4.24 -4.12 -12.93
CA HIS A 106 3.44 -5.33 -12.87
C HIS A 106 2.32 -5.37 -13.92
N ILE A 107 1.68 -4.24 -14.22
CA ILE A 107 0.67 -4.18 -15.28
C ILE A 107 1.31 -4.38 -16.66
N GLN A 108 2.42 -3.69 -16.94
CA GLN A 108 3.09 -3.76 -18.24
C GLN A 108 3.61 -5.16 -18.58
N LYS A 109 4.06 -5.94 -17.58
CA LYS A 109 4.55 -7.31 -17.79
C LYS A 109 3.43 -8.33 -18.03
N ASN A 110 2.17 -7.98 -17.78
CA ASN A 110 1.00 -8.86 -17.96
C ASN A 110 0.08 -8.39 -19.12
N GLN A 111 0.58 -7.50 -19.98
CA GLN A 111 0.03 -7.24 -21.31
C GLN A 111 0.85 -8.00 -22.37
#